data_AF-A0A3D1N2X8-F1
#
_entry.id   AF-A0A3D1N2X8-F1
#
_cell.length_a   1.000
_cell.length_b   1.000
_cell.length_c   1.000
_cell.angle_alpha   90.00
_cell.angle_beta   90.00
_cell.angle_gamma   90.00
#
_symmetry.space_group_name_H-M   'P 1'
#
loop_
_entity.id
_entity.type
_entity.pdbx_description
1 polymer ?
#
loop_
_entity_poly.entity_id
_entity_poly.type
_entity_poly.pdbx_seq_one_letter_code
_entity_poly.pdbx_strand_id
1 'polypeptide(L)'
;ILHWIILGLARFYILCYTIFTMGHQGEKTEISPTVTWRKVNNEAVILNLETSVYYSVNQTGTLIWELLVEGKPLEKIARALAAEYKLSTEQAAEDTCGFLKAVSELGLTVKH
;
A
#
# COMPACT_ATOMS: atom_id res chain seq x y z
N ILE A 1 6.95 28.44 13.26
CA ILE A 1 5.86 27.85 12.43
C ILE A 1 6.38 26.77 11.46
N LEU A 2 7.67 26.75 11.05
CA LEU A 2 8.25 25.65 10.26
C LEU A 2 8.78 24.43 11.05
N HIS A 3 8.83 24.47 12.38
CA HIS A 3 9.43 23.39 13.18
C HIS A 3 8.48 22.18 13.42
N TRP A 4 7.17 22.34 13.21
CA TRP A 4 6.18 21.31 13.55
C TRP A 4 5.76 20.39 12.38
N ILE A 5 6.17 20.70 11.15
CA ILE A 5 5.76 19.93 9.95
C ILE A 5 6.67 18.71 9.71
N ILE A 6 7.95 18.78 10.12
CA ILE A 6 8.92 17.69 9.91
C ILE A 6 8.70 16.52 10.90
N LEU A 7 8.14 16.80 12.08
CA LEU A 7 7.88 15.80 13.13
C LEU A 7 6.69 14.86 12.82
N GLY A 8 5.77 15.26 11.94
CA GLY A 8 4.64 14.43 11.52
C GLY A 8 5.07 13.28 10.60
N LEU A 9 6.02 13.53 9.70
CA LEU A 9 6.60 12.51 8.82
C LEU A 9 7.58 11.62 9.57
N ALA A 10 8.38 12.17 10.50
CA ALA A 10 9.36 11.39 11.26
C ALA A 10 8.73 10.35 12.21
N ARG A 11 7.59 10.63 12.87
CA ARG A 11 6.88 9.62 13.67
C ARG A 11 6.31 8.48 12.83
N PHE A 12 5.99 8.73 11.57
CA PHE A 12 5.51 7.71 10.62
C PHE A 12 6.66 6.95 9.95
N TYR A 13 7.77 7.63 9.62
CA TYR A 13 9.01 7.00 9.20
C TYR A 13 9.51 6.05 10.28
N ILE A 14 9.43 6.46 11.55
CA ILE A 14 9.77 5.59 12.69
C ILE A 14 8.75 4.45 12.80
N LEU A 15 7.44 4.66 12.62
CA LEU A 15 6.48 3.54 12.64
C LEU A 15 6.76 2.52 11.51
N CYS A 16 6.93 2.97 10.25
CA CYS A 16 7.16 2.10 9.08
C CYS A 16 8.57 1.44 9.15
N TYR A 17 9.62 2.13 9.64
CA TYR A 17 10.96 1.56 9.88
C TYR A 17 10.99 0.59 11.08
N THR A 18 10.19 0.86 12.12
CA THR A 18 10.04 -0.05 13.27
C THR A 18 9.24 -1.30 12.88
N ILE A 19 8.22 -1.16 12.02
CA ILE A 19 7.51 -2.28 11.40
C ILE A 19 8.47 -3.14 10.54
N PHE A 20 9.47 -2.53 9.91
CA PHE A 20 10.48 -3.24 9.10
C PHE A 20 11.60 -3.90 9.93
N THR A 21 11.88 -3.41 11.15
CA THR A 21 12.98 -3.92 12.00
C THR A 21 12.50 -4.79 13.17
N MET A 22 11.28 -4.62 13.66
CA MET A 22 10.62 -5.56 14.56
C MET A 22 9.68 -6.42 13.73
N GLY A 23 10.03 -7.69 13.54
CA GLY A 23 9.21 -8.68 12.82
C GLY A 23 7.82 -8.85 13.43
N HIS A 24 6.91 -7.96 13.06
CA HIS A 24 5.49 -8.09 13.38
C HIS A 24 4.93 -9.19 12.49
N GLN A 25 4.37 -10.23 13.11
CA GLN A 25 3.59 -11.23 12.40
C GLN A 25 2.48 -10.51 11.61
N GLY A 26 2.66 -10.47 10.29
CA GLY A 26 1.69 -10.16 9.24
C GLY A 26 0.51 -9.27 9.63
N GLU A 27 0.67 -7.96 9.55
CA GLU A 27 -0.48 -7.06 9.39
C GLU A 27 -1.09 -7.38 8.00
N LYS A 28 -2.07 -8.28 7.99
CA LYS A 28 -2.70 -8.79 6.78
C LYS A 28 -3.83 -7.83 6.42
N THR A 29 -3.58 -6.97 5.43
CA THR A 29 -4.63 -6.11 4.88
C THR A 29 -5.54 -6.94 3.99
N GLU A 30 -6.82 -7.01 4.31
CA GLU A 30 -7.81 -7.67 3.46
C GLU A 30 -8.57 -6.65 2.60
N ILE A 31 -8.91 -7.07 1.40
CA ILE A 31 -9.68 -6.23 0.47
C ILE A 31 -11.15 -6.36 0.83
N SER A 32 -11.87 -5.23 0.81
CA SER A 32 -13.30 -5.25 1.11
C SER A 32 -14.04 -6.16 0.12
N PRO A 33 -15.00 -7.00 0.58
CA PRO A 33 -15.76 -7.88 -0.31
C PRO A 33 -16.63 -7.11 -1.31
N THR A 34 -16.89 -5.83 -1.08
CA THR A 34 -17.62 -4.93 -1.99
C THR A 34 -16.73 -4.32 -3.06
N VAL A 35 -15.44 -4.64 -3.07
CA VAL A 35 -14.47 -4.12 -4.05
C VAL A 35 -14.18 -5.20 -5.07
N THR A 36 -14.41 -4.90 -6.35
CA THR A 36 -13.95 -5.73 -7.46
C THR A 36 -12.82 -5.00 -8.18
N TRP A 37 -11.89 -5.74 -8.76
CA TRP A 37 -10.81 -5.13 -9.53
C TRP A 37 -10.44 -6.01 -10.72
N ARG A 38 -9.77 -5.41 -11.70
CA ARG A 38 -9.21 -6.13 -12.84
C ARG A 38 -7.96 -5.42 -13.35
N LYS A 39 -6.96 -6.19 -13.74
CA LYS A 39 -5.81 -5.68 -14.48
C LYS A 39 -6.19 -5.43 -15.94
N VAL A 40 -5.90 -4.22 -16.43
CA VAL A 40 -6.04 -3.84 -17.84
C VAL A 40 -4.68 -3.32 -18.28
N ASN A 41 -4.03 -4.03 -19.22
CA ASN A 41 -2.64 -3.80 -19.59
C ASN A 41 -1.70 -3.89 -18.37
N ASN A 42 -1.18 -2.75 -17.93
CA ASN A 42 -0.23 -2.61 -16.81
C ASN A 42 -0.84 -1.85 -15.62
N GLU A 43 -2.15 -1.57 -15.66
CA GLU A 43 -2.86 -0.79 -14.64
C GLU A 43 -4.01 -1.60 -14.06
N ALA A 44 -4.28 -1.43 -12.76
CA ALA A 44 -5.43 -2.02 -12.10
C ALA A 44 -6.57 -1.03 -12.09
N VAL A 45 -7.75 -1.48 -12.52
CA VAL A 45 -9.00 -0.76 -12.37
C VAL A 45 -9.75 -1.38 -11.21
N ILE A 46 -10.00 -0.58 -10.18
CA ILE A 46 -10.72 -0.97 -8.97
C ILE A 46 -12.11 -0.31 -9.02
N LEU A 47 -13.15 -1.10 -8.81
CA LEU A 47 -14.53 -0.65 -8.68
C LEU A 47 -15.01 -0.95 -7.26
N ASN A 48 -15.38 0.10 -6.55
CA ASN A 48 -16.10 -0.02 -5.29
C ASN A 48 -17.60 -0.12 -5.59
N LEU A 49 -18.22 -1.27 -5.28
CA LEU A 49 -19.65 -1.52 -5.54
C LEU A 49 -20.56 -0.74 -4.58
N GLU A 50 -20.07 -0.36 -3.41
CA GLU A 50 -20.83 0.40 -2.42
C GLU A 50 -20.96 1.87 -2.84
N THR A 51 -19.85 2.48 -3.28
CA THR A 51 -19.85 3.88 -3.71
C THR A 51 -20.09 4.06 -5.21
N SER A 52 -20.07 2.97 -5.99
CA SER A 52 -20.10 2.97 -7.46
C SER A 52 -18.98 3.80 -8.10
N VAL A 53 -17.86 4.01 -7.38
CA VAL A 53 -16.71 4.78 -7.85
C VAL A 53 -15.65 3.85 -8.47
N TYR A 54 -15.11 4.30 -9.60
CA TYR A 54 -14.00 3.65 -10.30
C TYR A 54 -12.69 4.37 -9.98
N TYR A 55 -11.67 3.60 -9.62
CA TYR A 55 -10.31 4.05 -9.38
C TYR A 55 -9.38 3.36 -10.37
N SER A 56 -8.51 4.13 -11.02
CA SER A 56 -7.39 3.62 -11.80
C SER A 56 -6.12 3.67 -10.96
N VAL A 57 -5.39 2.57 -10.94
CA VAL A 57 -4.11 2.45 -10.25
C VAL A 57 -3.00 2.33 -11.28
N ASN A 58 -1.95 3.14 -11.11
CA ASN A 58 -0.77 3.09 -11.96
C ASN A 58 -0.04 1.74 -11.87
N GLN A 59 0.97 1.53 -12.70
CA GLN A 59 1.71 0.26 -12.75
C GLN A 59 2.33 -0.15 -11.40
N THR A 60 2.94 0.79 -10.69
CA THR A 60 3.58 0.57 -9.39
C THR A 60 2.56 0.14 -8.34
N GLY A 61 1.45 0.87 -8.22
CA GLY A 61 0.36 0.54 -7.31
C GLY A 61 -0.38 -0.74 -7.71
N THR A 62 -0.39 -1.09 -9.00
CA THR A 62 -0.98 -2.33 -9.50
C THR A 62 -0.22 -3.53 -8.97
N LEU A 63 1.12 -3.48 -8.97
CA LEU A 63 1.94 -4.53 -8.37
C LEU A 63 1.67 -4.66 -6.86
N ILE A 64 1.60 -3.53 -6.15
CA ILE A 64 1.28 -3.52 -4.70
C ILE A 64 -0.10 -4.14 -4.47
N TRP A 65 -1.10 -3.74 -5.25
CA TRP A 65 -2.47 -4.24 -5.17
C TRP A 65 -2.55 -5.74 -5.44
N GLU A 66 -1.91 -6.24 -6.50
CA GLU A 66 -1.87 -7.67 -6.82
C GLU A 66 -1.33 -8.50 -5.66
N LEU A 67 -0.21 -8.07 -5.09
CA LEU A 67 0.40 -8.77 -3.96
C LEU A 67 -0.44 -8.66 -2.67
N LEU A 68 -1.19 -7.58 -2.49
CA LEU A 68 -2.16 -7.44 -1.40
C LEU A 68 -3.34 -8.41 -1.58
N VAL A 69 -3.88 -8.53 -2.80
CA VAL A 69 -4.95 -9.49 -3.13
C VAL A 69 -4.49 -10.93 -2.84
N GLU A 70 -3.23 -11.24 -3.13
CA GLU A 70 -2.60 -12.53 -2.81
C GLU A 70 -2.35 -12.75 -1.31
N GLY A 71 -2.62 -11.76 -0.46
CA GLY A 71 -2.40 -11.83 0.98
C GLY A 71 -0.92 -11.84 1.37
N LYS A 72 -0.03 -11.27 0.55
CA LYS A 72 1.39 -11.18 0.87
C LYS A 72 1.61 -10.17 2.01
N PRO A 73 2.56 -10.45 2.93
CA PRO A 73 2.91 -9.48 3.97
C PRO A 73 3.59 -8.26 3.36
N LEU A 74 3.34 -7.08 3.94
CA LEU A 74 3.80 -5.79 3.42
C LEU A 74 5.30 -5.73 3.14
N GLU A 75 6.13 -6.35 3.98
CA GLU A 75 7.57 -6.42 3.73
C GLU A 75 7.92 -7.14 2.43
N LYS A 76 7.20 -8.21 2.08
CA LYS A 76 7.43 -8.93 0.81
C LYS A 76 6.99 -8.08 -0.37
N ILE A 77 5.94 -7.27 -0.20
CA ILE A 77 5.47 -6.32 -1.21
C ILE A 77 6.53 -5.24 -1.45
N ALA A 78 7.03 -4.59 -0.39
CA ALA A 78 8.07 -3.58 -0.49
C ALA A 78 9.37 -4.16 -1.10
N ARG A 79 9.78 -5.37 -0.71
CA ARG A 79 10.94 -6.04 -1.33
C ARG A 79 10.74 -6.35 -2.80
N ALA A 80 9.55 -6.81 -3.19
CA ALA A 80 9.22 -7.07 -4.60
C ALA A 80 9.24 -5.76 -5.41
N LEU A 81 8.71 -4.68 -4.86
CA LEU A 81 8.71 -3.36 -5.47
C LEU A 81 10.13 -2.81 -5.66
N ALA A 82 10.97 -2.93 -4.63
CA ALA A 82 12.38 -2.54 -4.70
C ALA A 82 13.14 -3.31 -5.78
N ALA A 83 12.90 -4.61 -5.90
CA ALA A 83 13.54 -5.47 -6.90
C ALA A 83 13.07 -5.14 -8.33
N GLU A 84 11.77 -4.96 -8.54
CA GLU A 84 11.17 -4.69 -9.85
C GLU A 84 11.58 -3.31 -10.39
N TYR A 85 11.52 -2.29 -9.54
CA TYR A 85 11.77 -0.90 -9.93
C TYR A 85 13.17 -0.39 -9.60
N LYS A 86 14.07 -1.26 -9.08
CA LYS A 86 15.44 -0.91 -8.64
C LYS A 86 15.47 0.28 -7.68
N LEU A 87 14.48 0.34 -6.79
CA LEU A 87 14.36 1.37 -5.76
C LEU A 87 15.14 0.96 -4.51
N SER A 88 15.46 1.93 -3.65
CA SER A 88 15.94 1.61 -2.31
C SER A 88 14.83 0.97 -1.47
N THR A 89 15.21 0.22 -0.44
CA THR A 89 14.28 -0.40 0.51
C THR A 89 13.39 0.63 1.20
N GLU A 90 13.95 1.81 1.49
CA GLU A 90 13.25 2.91 2.15
C GLU A 90 12.19 3.50 1.22
N GLN A 91 12.54 3.77 -0.04
CA GLN A 91 11.60 4.31 -1.02
C GLN A 91 10.47 3.31 -1.31
N ALA A 92 10.80 2.03 -1.46
CA ALA A 92 9.79 1.01 -1.71
C ALA A 92 8.84 0.80 -0.51
N ALA A 93 9.37 0.92 0.71
CA ALA A 93 8.56 0.89 1.92
C ALA A 93 7.66 2.13 2.01
N GLU A 94 8.18 3.32 1.71
CA GLU A 94 7.42 4.57 1.69
C GLU A 94 6.28 4.52 0.66
N ASP A 95 6.56 4.07 -0.55
CA ASP A 95 5.57 3.94 -1.63
C ASP A 95 4.48 2.92 -1.24
N THR A 96 4.87 1.79 -0.63
CA THR A 96 3.92 0.77 -0.14
C THR A 96 3.05 1.31 1.00
N CYS A 97 3.67 1.97 1.99
CA CYS A 97 2.98 2.60 3.13
C CYS A 97 2.02 3.71 2.62
N GLY A 98 2.43 4.53 1.65
CA GLY A 98 1.61 5.58 1.04
C GLY A 98 0.43 5.02 0.24
N PHE A 99 0.64 3.98 -0.55
CA PHE A 99 -0.41 3.31 -1.31
C PHE A 99 -1.49 2.72 -0.39
N LEU A 100 -1.07 1.99 0.65
CA LEU A 100 -1.98 1.41 1.65
C LEU A 100 -2.85 2.45 2.34
N LYS A 101 -2.25 3.61 2.67
CA LYS A 101 -2.99 4.72 3.26
C LYS A 101 -4.07 5.22 2.32
N ALA A 102 -3.73 5.47 1.05
CA ALA A 102 -4.68 5.95 0.06
C ALA A 102 -5.86 4.97 -0.12
N VAL A 103 -5.59 3.68 -0.28
CA VAL A 103 -6.67 2.68 -0.46
C VAL A 103 -7.50 2.48 0.81
N SER A 104 -6.91 2.68 2.00
CA SER A 104 -7.65 2.64 3.27
C SER A 104 -8.55 3.86 3.44
N GLU A 105 -8.08 5.06 3.09
CA GLU A 105 -8.87 6.30 3.13
C GLU A 105 -10.03 6.28 2.12
N LEU A 106 -9.87 5.56 1.00
CA LEU A 106 -10.91 5.35 0.00
C LEU A 106 -11.90 4.21 0.35
N GLY A 107 -11.72 3.55 1.51
CA GLY A 107 -12.58 2.44 1.94
C GLY A 107 -12.43 1.17 1.10
N LEU A 108 -11.32 1.02 0.37
CA LEU A 108 -11.09 -0.13 -0.52
C LEU A 108 -10.50 -1.33 0.23
N THR A 109 -9.92 -1.09 1.41
CA THR A 109 -9.28 -2.11 2.24
C THR A 109 -9.80 -2.01 3.67
N VAL A 110 -9.90 -3.17 4.33
CA VAL A 110 -10.25 -3.27 5.75
C VAL A 110 -9.02 -3.74 6.53
N LYS A 111 -8.67 -2.99 7.58
CA LYS A 111 -7.70 -3.45 8.57
C LYS A 111 -8.45 -4.27 9.60
N HIS A 112 -8.02 -5.50 9.82
CA HIS A 112 -8.63 -6.39 10.80
C HIS A 112 -7.71 -6.63 12.00
#